data_AF-A0A953W6Z7-F1
#
_entry.id   AF-A0A953W6Z7-F1
#
_cell.length_a   1.000
_cell.length_b   1.000
_cell.length_c   1.000
_cell.angle_alpha   90.00
_cell.angle_beta   90.00
_cell.angle_gamma   90.00
#
_symmetry.space_group_name_H-M   'P 1'
#
loop_
_entity.id
_entity.type
_entity.pdbx_description
1 polymer ?
#
loop_
_entity_poly.entity_id
_entity_poly.type
_entity_poly.pdbx_seq_one_letter_code
_entity_poly.pdbx_strand_id
1 'polypeptide(L)'
;MKAVLLIALREYKQYVLSRGFFLFLLMFPLAVVLSGAAIAMLERAKPVRSFIVVDQAGGFADAIDHEIELRERFGALYAWDAYAAAAIDPKLGAAEDLPAPFAPAPATHARLRALDAAGGYDAGQAAIATYLRPGAPRFAAPKSQFLRLPAPDEAAGAATTADAAEVLRPYLIGQADYPGVGDAVFAAVLIPAGFGADPDAEVEYWSRNLTDPALENVVQSALDRALTQRMAQNYGLGDDALEALSDINATMTAYRPDKVEGGAALEDADRIRTAFLPAAMTYLLLVVVFGAGNLLLTNTIEERSNKVVEVLLSTVSADQLMYGKLLGVAAVGLTMPAVFVVGGAVLAA
;
A
#
# COMPACT_ATOMS: atom_id res chain seq x y z
N MET A 1 -47.69 -7.30 -24.57
CA MET A 1 -46.77 -6.36 -23.90
C MET A 1 -47.18 -6.02 -22.46
N LYS A 2 -48.45 -5.71 -22.17
CA LYS A 2 -48.89 -5.33 -20.80
C LYS A 2 -48.58 -6.38 -19.72
N ALA A 3 -48.82 -7.68 -20.01
CA ALA A 3 -48.49 -8.78 -19.09
C ALA A 3 -46.98 -8.87 -18.77
N VAL A 4 -46.13 -8.81 -19.80
CA VAL A 4 -44.66 -8.84 -19.66
C VAL A 4 -44.17 -7.71 -18.75
N LEU A 5 -44.67 -6.50 -18.95
CA LEU A 5 -44.25 -5.32 -18.16
C LEU A 5 -44.71 -5.40 -16.70
N LEU A 6 -45.92 -5.91 -16.44
CA LEU A 6 -46.43 -6.13 -15.09
C LEU A 6 -45.61 -7.16 -14.33
N ILE A 7 -45.23 -8.25 -15.01
CA ILE A 7 -44.34 -9.28 -14.45
C ILE A 7 -42.97 -8.65 -14.15
N ALA A 8 -42.37 -7.94 -15.11
CA ALA A 8 -41.09 -7.28 -14.91
C ALA A 8 -41.08 -6.30 -13.73
N LEU A 9 -42.13 -5.48 -13.59
CA LEU A 9 -42.25 -4.51 -12.49
C LEU A 9 -42.44 -5.19 -11.14
N ARG A 10 -43.19 -6.31 -11.10
CA ARG A 10 -43.35 -7.13 -9.89
C ARG A 10 -42.00 -7.70 -9.45
N GLU A 11 -41.29 -8.36 -10.37
CA GLU A 11 -39.97 -8.92 -10.12
C GLU A 11 -39.00 -7.85 -9.62
N TYR A 12 -38.93 -6.72 -10.34
CA TYR A 12 -38.09 -5.57 -9.96
C TYR A 12 -38.37 -5.10 -8.53
N LYS A 13 -39.64 -4.85 -8.20
CA LYS A 13 -40.04 -4.38 -6.86
C LYS A 13 -39.72 -5.40 -5.78
N GLN A 14 -39.96 -6.68 -6.05
CA GLN A 14 -39.68 -7.75 -5.09
C GLN A 14 -38.21 -7.77 -4.69
N TYR A 15 -37.31 -7.46 -5.63
CA TYR A 15 -35.88 -7.43 -5.36
C TYR A 15 -35.38 -6.11 -4.79
N VAL A 16 -35.66 -4.97 -5.43
CA VAL A 16 -35.14 -3.67 -4.99
C VAL A 16 -35.67 -3.26 -3.62
N LEU A 17 -36.89 -3.69 -3.26
CA LEU A 17 -37.47 -3.44 -1.94
C LEU A 17 -37.15 -4.54 -0.92
N SER A 18 -36.38 -5.57 -1.29
CA SER A 18 -35.97 -6.62 -0.37
C SER A 18 -34.92 -6.10 0.63
N ARG A 19 -34.93 -6.64 1.85
CA ARG A 19 -33.87 -6.37 2.84
C ARG A 19 -32.50 -6.80 2.33
N GLY A 20 -32.45 -7.87 1.54
CA GLY A 20 -31.23 -8.39 0.93
C GLY A 20 -30.59 -7.38 -0.03
N PHE A 21 -31.38 -6.65 -0.82
CA PHE A 21 -30.87 -5.61 -1.71
C PHE A 21 -30.17 -4.48 -0.96
N PHE A 22 -30.78 -3.96 0.10
CA PHE A 22 -30.16 -2.92 0.93
C PHE A 22 -28.91 -3.41 1.66
N LEU A 23 -28.93 -4.65 2.16
CA LEU A 23 -27.74 -5.29 2.74
C LEU A 23 -26.60 -5.38 1.73
N PHE A 24 -26.89 -5.85 0.51
CA PHE A 24 -25.90 -5.93 -0.57
C PHE A 24 -25.37 -4.55 -0.98
N LEU A 25 -26.25 -3.56 -1.10
CA LEU A 25 -25.90 -2.18 -1.42
C LEU A 25 -24.96 -1.57 -0.37
N LEU A 26 -25.15 -1.90 0.90
CA LEU A 26 -24.25 -1.48 1.99
C LEU A 26 -22.97 -2.32 2.05
N MET A 27 -23.02 -3.60 1.67
CA MET A 27 -21.89 -4.51 1.78
C MET A 27 -20.72 -4.10 0.89
N PHE A 28 -20.99 -3.57 -0.30
CA PHE A 28 -19.94 -3.11 -1.22
C PHE A 28 -19.07 -1.98 -0.65
N PRO A 29 -19.63 -0.82 -0.24
CA PRO A 29 -18.82 0.24 0.37
C PRO A 29 -18.20 -0.22 1.69
N LEU A 30 -18.89 -1.07 2.46
CA LEU A 30 -18.32 -1.66 3.67
C LEU A 30 -17.11 -2.54 3.34
N ALA A 31 -17.16 -3.36 2.29
CA ALA A 31 -16.04 -4.21 1.87
C ALA A 31 -14.86 -3.38 1.39
N VAL A 32 -15.08 -2.26 0.68
CA VAL A 32 -14.03 -1.32 0.28
C VAL A 32 -13.37 -0.70 1.52
N VAL A 33 -14.18 -0.21 2.47
CA VAL A 33 -13.69 0.37 3.73
C VAL A 33 -12.94 -0.67 4.57
N LEU A 34 -13.47 -1.88 4.70
CA LEU A 34 -12.84 -2.97 5.43
C LEU A 34 -11.55 -3.45 4.76
N SER A 35 -11.50 -3.49 3.42
CA SER A 35 -10.29 -3.84 2.68
C SER A 35 -9.19 -2.79 2.89
N GLY A 36 -9.53 -1.50 2.76
CA GLY A 36 -8.60 -0.41 3.06
C GLY A 36 -8.13 -0.43 4.52
N ALA A 37 -9.05 -0.66 5.46
CA ALA A 37 -8.72 -0.81 6.88
C ALA A 37 -7.84 -2.04 7.13
N ALA A 38 -8.09 -3.16 6.47
CA ALA A 38 -7.29 -4.38 6.59
C ALA A 38 -5.87 -4.17 6.06
N ILE A 39 -5.69 -3.49 4.92
CA ILE A 39 -4.37 -3.11 4.40
C ILE A 39 -3.65 -2.19 5.39
N ALA A 40 -4.33 -1.14 5.88
CA ALA A 40 -3.76 -0.22 6.85
C ALA A 40 -3.41 -0.91 8.19
N MET A 41 -4.22 -1.86 8.64
CA MET A 41 -3.93 -2.67 9.82
C MET A 41 -2.76 -3.61 9.57
N LEU A 42 -2.68 -4.24 8.39
CA LEU A 42 -1.58 -5.12 8.03
C LEU A 42 -0.26 -4.36 8.00
N GLU A 43 -0.25 -3.14 7.46
CA GLU A 43 0.92 -2.26 7.51
C GLU A 43 1.34 -1.91 8.94
N ARG A 44 0.38 -1.60 9.83
CA ARG A 44 0.66 -1.31 11.24
C ARG A 44 1.08 -2.53 12.05
N ALA A 45 0.69 -3.73 11.62
CA ALA A 45 0.95 -4.99 12.30
C ALA A 45 2.24 -5.68 11.82
N LYS A 46 2.95 -5.14 10.81
CA LYS A 46 4.25 -5.69 10.38
C LYS A 46 5.20 -5.71 11.59
N PRO A 47 5.62 -6.88 12.07
CA PRO A 47 6.56 -6.96 13.18
C PRO A 47 7.90 -6.35 12.76
N VAL A 48 8.62 -5.81 13.73
CA VAL A 48 10.00 -5.38 13.51
C VAL A 48 10.81 -6.63 13.14
N ARG A 49 11.44 -6.61 11.97
CA ARG A 49 12.21 -7.73 11.44
C ARG A 49 13.61 -7.65 12.01
N SER A 50 13.92 -8.54 12.94
CA SER A 50 15.24 -8.59 13.56
C SER A 50 16.22 -9.37 12.68
N PHE A 51 17.41 -8.84 12.44
CA PHE A 51 18.39 -9.50 11.59
C PHE A 51 19.81 -9.40 12.15
N ILE A 52 20.67 -10.33 11.79
CA ILE A 52 22.07 -10.36 12.20
C ILE A 52 22.95 -10.16 10.97
N VAL A 53 24.05 -9.42 11.13
CA VAL A 53 25.07 -9.25 10.08
C VAL A 53 26.39 -9.78 10.61
N VAL A 54 27.01 -10.70 9.86
CA VAL A 54 28.39 -11.13 10.05
C VAL A 54 29.20 -10.55 8.91
N ASP A 55 29.98 -9.51 9.21
CA ASP A 55 30.75 -8.77 8.23
C ASP A 55 32.25 -9.02 8.40
N GLN A 56 32.78 -9.99 7.64
CA GLN A 56 34.20 -10.33 7.65
C GLN A 56 35.04 -9.37 6.79
N ALA A 57 34.43 -8.68 5.81
CA ALA A 57 35.11 -7.69 4.97
C ALA A 57 35.28 -6.34 5.68
N GLY A 58 34.38 -6.03 6.62
CA GLY A 58 34.37 -4.83 7.43
C GLY A 58 33.73 -3.63 6.75
N GLY A 59 33.04 -2.82 7.56
CA GLY A 59 32.44 -1.54 7.17
C GLY A 59 31.15 -1.64 6.34
N PHE A 60 30.66 -2.84 6.04
CA PHE A 60 29.38 -3.04 5.36
C PHE A 60 28.21 -3.14 6.34
N ALA A 61 28.43 -3.66 7.54
CA ALA A 61 27.39 -3.66 8.58
C ALA A 61 26.90 -2.23 8.91
N ASP A 62 27.81 -1.29 9.05
CA ASP A 62 27.48 0.12 9.29
C ASP A 62 26.83 0.78 8.07
N ALA A 63 27.21 0.38 6.85
CA ALA A 63 26.57 0.85 5.63
C ALA A 63 25.11 0.38 5.52
N ILE A 64 24.81 -0.85 5.96
CA ILE A 64 23.43 -1.37 6.01
C ILE A 64 22.60 -0.56 7.00
N ASP A 65 23.12 -0.29 8.20
CA ASP A 65 22.42 0.53 9.20
C ASP A 65 22.15 1.94 8.67
N HIS A 66 23.14 2.55 8.02
CA HIS A 66 23.00 3.86 7.42
C HIS A 66 21.92 3.90 6.32
N GLU A 67 21.85 2.87 5.47
CA GLU A 67 20.82 2.77 4.43
C GLU A 67 19.41 2.57 5.02
N ILE A 68 19.29 1.79 6.09
CA ILE A 68 18.02 1.64 6.82
C ILE A 68 17.59 2.99 7.38
N GLU A 69 18.46 3.69 8.09
CA GLU A 69 18.18 5.01 8.66
C GLU A 69 17.77 5.99 7.57
N LEU A 70 18.52 6.05 6.46
CA LEU A 70 18.22 6.96 5.35
C LEU A 70 16.83 6.71 4.76
N ARG A 71 16.45 5.44 4.54
CA ARG A 71 15.11 5.08 4.07
C ARG A 71 14.02 5.44 5.06
N GLU A 72 14.26 5.25 6.35
CA GLU A 72 13.33 5.64 7.41
C GLU A 72 13.12 7.15 7.41
N ARG A 73 14.19 7.93 7.26
CA ARG A 73 14.12 9.40 7.20
C ARG A 73 13.38 9.90 5.97
N PHE A 74 13.67 9.35 4.79
CA PHE A 74 12.90 9.67 3.59
C PHE A 74 11.43 9.22 3.71
N GLY A 75 11.18 8.04 4.27
CA GLY A 75 9.83 7.55 4.54
C GLY A 75 9.05 8.46 5.50
N ALA A 76 9.71 8.96 6.55
CA ALA A 76 9.12 9.93 7.48
C ALA A 76 8.84 11.28 6.82
N LEU A 77 9.68 11.72 5.88
CA LEU A 77 9.45 12.92 5.08
C LEU A 77 8.22 12.77 4.16
N TYR A 78 8.07 11.65 3.47
CA TYR A 78 6.85 11.36 2.69
C TYR A 78 5.60 11.27 3.57
N ALA A 79 5.71 10.63 4.74
CA ALA A 79 4.60 10.55 5.69
C ALA A 79 4.21 11.93 6.24
N TRP A 80 5.20 12.81 6.45
CA TRP A 80 4.98 14.19 6.85
C TRP A 80 4.20 14.97 5.78
N ASP A 81 4.59 14.85 4.52
CA ASP A 81 3.91 15.54 3.41
C ASP A 81 2.45 15.07 3.27
N ALA A 82 2.22 13.75 3.35
CA ALA A 82 0.88 13.18 3.36
C ALA A 82 0.05 13.64 4.57
N TYR A 83 0.67 13.72 5.75
CA TYR A 83 0.04 14.25 6.95
C TYR A 83 -0.35 15.72 6.80
N ALA A 84 0.56 16.57 6.32
CA ALA A 84 0.30 17.99 6.11
C ALA A 84 -0.88 18.20 5.13
N ALA A 85 -0.86 17.51 3.99
CA ALA A 85 -1.94 17.55 3.01
C ALA A 85 -3.31 17.13 3.59
N ALA A 86 -3.32 16.12 4.47
CA ALA A 86 -4.55 15.64 5.09
C ALA A 86 -5.05 16.50 6.26
N ALA A 87 -4.12 17.07 7.05
CA ALA A 87 -4.41 17.70 8.33
C ALA A 87 -4.73 19.21 8.24
N ILE A 88 -4.31 19.88 7.16
CA ILE A 88 -4.54 21.32 6.96
C ILE A 88 -5.99 21.60 6.61
N ASP A 89 -6.57 22.64 7.23
CA ASP A 89 -7.90 23.13 6.89
C ASP A 89 -7.85 23.84 5.54
N PRO A 90 -8.59 23.37 4.50
CA PRO A 90 -8.60 24.01 3.19
C PRO A 90 -9.03 25.48 3.21
N LYS A 91 -9.71 25.94 4.29
CA LYS A 91 -10.08 27.35 4.48
C LYS A 91 -8.92 28.21 4.96
N LEU A 92 -7.88 27.62 5.54
CA LEU A 92 -6.74 28.32 6.14
C LEU A 92 -5.50 28.34 5.21
N GLY A 93 -5.47 27.50 4.18
CA GLY A 93 -4.42 27.47 3.16
C GLY A 93 -4.25 26.10 2.53
N ALA A 94 -3.29 25.97 1.62
CA ALA A 94 -2.86 24.70 1.07
C ALA A 94 -1.57 24.20 1.77
N ALA A 95 -1.23 22.92 1.59
CA ALA A 95 -0.02 22.36 2.20
C ALA A 95 1.25 22.96 1.59
N GLU A 96 1.18 23.33 0.33
CA GLU A 96 2.24 23.95 -0.46
C GLU A 96 2.57 25.37 0.04
N ASP A 97 1.65 26.02 0.75
CA ASP A 97 1.81 27.37 1.29
C ASP A 97 2.52 27.41 2.66
N LEU A 98 2.85 26.24 3.22
CA LEU A 98 3.50 26.14 4.52
C LEU A 98 4.92 26.74 4.49
N PRO A 99 5.46 27.17 5.64
CA PRO A 99 6.84 27.63 5.71
C PRO A 99 7.81 26.49 5.39
N ALA A 100 8.81 26.77 4.55
CA ALA A 100 9.94 25.86 4.35
C ALA A 100 10.70 25.66 5.68
N PRO A 101 11.24 24.45 5.96
CA PRO A 101 11.29 23.26 5.11
C PRO A 101 10.06 22.32 5.25
N PHE A 102 9.01 22.75 5.94
CA PHE A 102 7.88 21.92 6.34
C PHE A 102 6.78 21.77 5.27
N ALA A 103 6.77 22.64 4.26
CA ALA A 103 5.92 22.44 3.08
C ALA A 103 6.30 21.17 2.29
N PRO A 104 5.34 20.46 1.68
CA PRO A 104 5.61 19.38 0.74
C PRO A 104 6.53 19.82 -0.40
N ALA A 105 7.58 19.05 -0.63
CA ALA A 105 8.59 19.34 -1.65
C ALA A 105 9.33 18.03 -2.00
N PRO A 106 10.08 17.98 -3.12
CA PRO A 106 10.86 16.80 -3.46
C PRO A 106 11.75 16.32 -2.29
N ALA A 107 11.71 15.01 -2.06
CA ALA A 107 12.49 14.36 -1.02
C ALA A 107 13.97 14.33 -1.45
N THR A 108 14.77 15.23 -0.87
CA THR A 108 16.21 15.39 -1.15
C THR A 108 17.01 15.39 0.14
N HIS A 109 18.30 15.07 0.07
CA HIS A 109 19.15 15.13 1.25
C HIS A 109 19.26 16.56 1.80
N ALA A 110 19.31 17.56 0.91
CA ALA A 110 19.25 18.97 1.29
C ALA A 110 18.00 19.31 2.13
N ARG A 111 16.82 18.80 1.75
CA ARG A 111 15.57 19.02 2.51
C ARG A 111 15.61 18.32 3.87
N LEU A 112 16.12 17.10 3.96
CA LEU A 112 16.30 16.41 5.24
C LEU A 112 17.22 17.21 6.18
N ARG A 113 18.36 17.69 5.69
CA ARG A 113 19.27 18.54 6.48
C ARG A 113 18.61 19.85 6.93
N ALA A 114 17.85 20.50 6.05
CA ALA A 114 17.12 21.71 6.40
C ALA A 114 16.06 21.45 7.48
N LEU A 115 15.37 20.31 7.40
CA LEU A 115 14.39 19.89 8.40
C LEU A 115 15.05 19.65 9.76
N ASP A 116 16.17 18.94 9.82
CA ASP A 116 16.92 18.73 11.06
C ASP A 116 17.37 20.05 11.66
N ALA A 117 17.94 20.94 10.84
CA ALA A 117 18.40 22.25 11.26
C ALA A 117 17.26 23.14 11.77
N ALA A 118 16.04 22.93 11.28
CA ALA A 118 14.84 23.62 11.74
C ALA A 118 14.22 23.00 13.01
N GLY A 119 14.81 21.94 13.57
CA GLY A 119 14.33 21.28 14.79
C GLY A 119 13.42 20.06 14.54
N GLY A 120 13.43 19.52 13.32
CA GLY A 120 12.72 18.29 12.96
C GLY A 120 11.20 18.42 12.92
N TYR A 121 10.51 17.28 12.98
CA TYR A 121 9.06 17.22 12.83
C TYR A 121 8.28 17.86 13.99
N ASP A 122 8.85 17.92 15.19
CA ASP A 122 8.21 18.60 16.34
C ASP A 122 8.16 20.12 16.14
N ALA A 123 9.24 20.71 15.61
CA ALA A 123 9.25 22.12 15.22
C ALA A 123 8.27 22.37 14.05
N GLY A 124 8.21 21.45 13.09
CA GLY A 124 7.23 21.49 12.01
C GLY A 124 5.79 21.48 12.53
N GLN A 125 5.50 20.61 13.50
CA GLN A 125 4.17 20.51 14.13
C GLN A 125 3.75 21.84 14.76
N ALA A 126 4.68 22.52 15.43
CA ALA A 126 4.43 23.84 16.00
C ALA A 126 4.25 24.91 14.92
N ALA A 127 5.08 24.87 13.86
CA ALA A 127 5.06 25.83 12.77
C ALA A 127 3.75 25.81 11.97
N ILE A 128 3.12 24.65 11.82
CA ILE A 128 1.88 24.50 11.04
C ILE A 128 0.62 24.51 11.92
N ALA A 129 0.75 24.68 13.23
CA ALA A 129 -0.36 24.53 14.18
C ALA A 129 -1.58 25.42 13.88
N THR A 130 -1.35 26.62 13.34
CA THR A 130 -2.41 27.56 12.94
C THR A 130 -3.16 27.18 11.67
N TYR A 131 -2.62 26.23 10.89
CA TYR A 131 -3.20 25.74 9.64
C TYR A 131 -3.99 24.44 9.84
N LEU A 132 -3.83 23.78 10.99
CA LEU A 132 -4.44 22.48 11.27
C LEU A 132 -5.96 22.58 11.47
N ARG A 133 -6.69 21.59 10.97
CA ARG A 133 -8.12 21.42 11.27
C ARG A 133 -8.32 21.18 12.78
N PRO A 134 -9.46 21.62 13.35
CA PRO A 134 -9.81 21.31 14.73
C PRO A 134 -9.78 19.79 14.99
N GLY A 135 -8.99 19.37 15.98
CA GLY A 135 -8.86 17.96 16.36
C GLY A 135 -7.94 17.12 15.47
N ALA A 136 -7.13 17.73 14.59
CA ALA A 136 -6.13 17.02 13.82
C ALA A 136 -5.16 16.25 14.75
N PRO A 137 -4.86 14.97 14.47
CA PRO A 137 -3.94 14.18 15.29
C PRO A 137 -2.53 14.75 15.20
N ARG A 138 -1.71 14.48 16.23
CA ARG A 138 -0.28 14.80 16.20
C ARG A 138 0.43 13.94 15.13
N PHE A 139 1.46 14.48 14.48
CA PHE A 139 2.24 13.70 13.53
C PHE A 139 3.00 12.62 14.30
N ALA A 140 3.04 11.42 13.73
CA ALA A 140 3.82 10.31 14.23
C ALA A 140 4.57 9.70 13.05
N ALA A 141 5.90 9.73 13.11
CA ALA A 141 6.74 9.11 12.10
C ALA A 141 6.46 7.60 12.02
N PRO A 142 6.58 6.99 10.83
CA PRO A 142 6.53 5.54 10.69
C PRO A 142 7.52 4.86 11.62
N LYS A 143 7.14 3.72 12.20
CA LYS A 143 8.06 2.93 13.03
C LYS A 143 9.12 2.27 12.15
N SER A 144 10.32 2.13 12.71
CA SER A 144 11.39 1.33 12.10
C SER A 144 10.91 -0.10 11.85
N GLN A 145 11.21 -0.63 10.66
CA GLN A 145 10.77 -1.95 10.22
C GLN A 145 11.85 -3.02 10.42
N PHE A 146 13.10 -2.61 10.65
CA PHE A 146 14.27 -3.48 10.69
C PHE A 146 15.08 -3.18 11.94
N LEU A 147 15.51 -4.23 12.64
CA LEU A 147 16.35 -4.12 13.82
C LEU A 147 17.57 -5.00 13.65
N ARG A 148 18.76 -4.39 13.52
CA ARG A 148 20.00 -5.15 13.53
C ARG A 148 20.32 -5.58 14.95
N LEU A 149 20.57 -6.86 15.13
CA LEU A 149 21.04 -7.46 16.37
C LEU A 149 22.56 -7.64 16.30
N PRO A 150 23.26 -7.57 17.44
CA PRO A 150 24.67 -7.94 17.48
C PRO A 150 24.84 -9.39 17.02
N ALA A 151 25.93 -9.71 16.32
CA ALA A 151 26.26 -11.10 16.05
C ALA A 151 26.79 -11.77 17.34
N PRO A 152 26.43 -13.03 17.63
CA PRO A 152 27.09 -13.82 18.67
C PRO A 152 28.60 -13.86 18.45
N ASP A 153 29.40 -13.84 19.52
CA ASP A 153 30.86 -13.88 19.43
C ASP A 153 31.36 -15.09 18.61
N GLU A 154 30.69 -16.24 18.74
CA GLU A 154 30.99 -17.46 17.98
C GLU A 154 30.75 -17.30 16.46
N ALA A 155 29.69 -16.59 16.07
CA ALA A 155 29.39 -16.32 14.66
C ALA A 155 30.28 -15.20 14.10
N ALA A 156 30.57 -14.17 14.91
CA ALA A 156 31.44 -13.06 14.54
C ALA A 156 32.91 -13.49 14.37
N GLY A 157 33.37 -14.45 15.19
CA GLY A 157 34.72 -15.03 15.13
C GLY A 157 34.86 -16.24 14.21
N ALA A 158 33.82 -16.60 13.47
CA ALA A 158 33.81 -17.76 12.58
C ALA A 158 34.83 -17.59 11.43
N ALA A 159 35.51 -18.68 11.07
CA ALA A 159 36.53 -18.66 10.02
C ALA A 159 35.95 -18.46 8.62
N THR A 160 34.75 -18.99 8.37
CA THR A 160 34.04 -18.87 7.09
C THR A 160 32.60 -18.42 7.30
N THR A 161 31.96 -17.91 6.25
CA THR A 161 30.53 -17.59 6.25
C THR A 161 29.70 -18.86 6.47
N ALA A 162 30.13 -20.01 5.95
CA ALA A 162 29.48 -21.30 6.21
C ALA A 162 29.47 -21.66 7.70
N ASP A 163 30.59 -21.50 8.41
CA ASP A 163 30.66 -21.75 9.85
C ASP A 163 29.76 -20.79 10.63
N ALA A 164 29.75 -19.51 10.24
CA ALA A 164 28.85 -18.51 10.82
C ALA A 164 27.36 -18.87 10.59
N ALA A 165 27.02 -19.38 9.40
CA ALA A 165 25.67 -19.83 9.07
C ALA A 165 25.23 -20.99 9.96
N GLU A 166 26.13 -21.94 10.28
CA GLU A 166 25.82 -23.06 11.18
C GLU A 166 25.53 -22.57 12.60
N VAL A 167 26.31 -21.62 13.13
CA VAL A 167 26.07 -21.01 14.45
C VAL A 167 24.74 -20.26 14.48
N LEU A 168 24.37 -19.58 13.40
CA LEU A 168 23.16 -18.76 13.35
C LEU A 168 21.90 -19.56 13.05
N ARG A 169 22.03 -20.75 12.46
CA ARG A 169 20.89 -21.60 12.04
C ARG A 169 19.85 -21.83 13.15
N PRO A 170 20.20 -22.20 14.39
CA PRO A 170 19.21 -22.43 15.45
C PRO A 170 18.33 -21.21 15.75
N TYR A 171 18.89 -20.00 15.69
CA TYR A 171 18.14 -18.75 15.90
C TYR A 171 17.24 -18.40 14.72
N LEU A 172 17.67 -18.74 13.49
CA LEU A 172 16.89 -18.53 12.27
C LEU A 172 15.73 -19.52 12.16
N ILE A 173 15.85 -20.74 12.66
CA ILE A 173 14.75 -21.73 12.59
C ILE A 173 13.91 -21.78 13.87
N GLY A 174 14.20 -20.91 14.85
CA GLY A 174 13.46 -20.82 16.11
C GLY A 174 13.68 -22.00 17.06
N GLN A 175 14.82 -22.68 16.95
CA GLN A 175 15.25 -23.70 17.92
C GLN A 175 15.99 -23.10 19.12
N ALA A 176 16.51 -21.88 19.00
CA ALA A 176 17.13 -21.14 20.08
C ALA A 176 16.58 -19.70 20.12
N ASP A 177 16.37 -19.19 21.34
CA ASP A 177 15.95 -17.80 21.56
C ASP A 177 17.15 -16.86 21.44
N TYR A 178 16.91 -15.66 20.91
CA TYR A 178 17.92 -14.60 20.84
C TYR A 178 17.57 -13.46 21.83
N PRO A 179 18.52 -12.96 22.64
CA PRO A 179 18.24 -11.89 23.61
C PRO A 179 17.59 -10.65 22.97
N GLY A 180 16.45 -10.22 23.53
CA GLY A 180 15.70 -9.06 23.03
C GLY A 180 14.80 -9.34 21.83
N VAL A 181 14.72 -10.59 21.36
CA VAL A 181 13.78 -11.03 20.33
C VAL A 181 12.76 -11.96 20.96
N GLY A 182 11.47 -11.63 20.84
CA GLY A 182 10.37 -12.46 21.36
C GLY A 182 9.98 -13.64 20.46
N ASP A 183 10.66 -13.80 19.32
CA ASP A 183 10.46 -14.84 18.31
C ASP A 183 11.83 -15.16 17.67
N ALA A 184 11.88 -16.07 16.69
CA ALA A 184 13.09 -16.36 15.94
C ALA A 184 13.60 -15.14 15.14
N VAL A 185 14.92 -15.09 14.94
CA VAL A 185 15.57 -14.05 14.12
C VAL A 185 15.03 -14.13 12.69
N PHE A 186 14.69 -12.98 12.09
CA PHE A 186 14.07 -12.93 10.77
C PHE A 186 15.05 -13.33 9.66
N ALA A 187 16.28 -12.79 9.70
CA ALA A 187 17.31 -13.08 8.70
C ALA A 187 18.74 -12.95 9.23
N ALA A 188 19.70 -13.54 8.51
CA ALA A 188 21.13 -13.33 8.68
C ALA A 188 21.78 -12.95 7.34
N VAL A 189 22.70 -11.99 7.38
CA VAL A 189 23.49 -11.53 6.24
C VAL A 189 24.95 -11.87 6.53
N LEU A 190 25.59 -12.66 5.67
CA LEU A 190 26.97 -13.09 5.84
C LEU A 190 27.82 -12.55 4.69
N ILE A 191 28.75 -11.67 5.02
CA ILE A 191 29.60 -10.97 4.07
C ILE A 191 31.02 -11.52 4.23
N PRO A 192 31.55 -12.25 3.23
CA PRO A 192 32.88 -12.87 3.32
C PRO A 192 33.99 -11.83 3.24
N ALA A 193 35.17 -12.14 3.79
CA ALA A 193 36.31 -11.21 3.87
C ALA A 193 36.78 -10.65 2.50
N GLY A 194 36.57 -11.38 1.41
CA GLY A 194 36.91 -10.96 0.05
C GLY A 194 35.90 -10.03 -0.63
N PHE A 195 34.73 -9.78 -0.02
CA PHE A 195 33.64 -9.06 -0.67
C PHE A 195 34.04 -7.63 -1.10
N GLY A 196 33.82 -7.33 -2.38
CA GLY A 196 34.19 -6.05 -2.99
C GLY A 196 35.62 -5.95 -3.52
N ALA A 197 36.49 -6.90 -3.17
CA ALA A 197 37.84 -7.02 -3.73
C ALA A 197 37.95 -8.22 -4.69
N ASP A 198 37.31 -9.33 -4.34
CA ASP A 198 37.19 -10.54 -5.15
C ASP A 198 35.81 -10.57 -5.84
N PRO A 199 35.75 -10.64 -7.18
CA PRO A 199 34.48 -10.74 -7.91
C PRO A 199 33.70 -12.03 -7.64
N ASP A 200 34.37 -13.09 -7.17
CA ASP A 200 33.72 -14.38 -6.87
C ASP A 200 33.24 -14.46 -5.41
N ALA A 201 33.53 -13.45 -4.58
CA ALA A 201 33.05 -13.38 -3.21
C ALA A 201 31.59 -12.92 -3.17
N GLU A 202 30.68 -13.85 -2.89
CA GLU A 202 29.24 -13.59 -2.82
C GLU A 202 28.74 -13.41 -1.39
N VAL A 203 27.75 -12.54 -1.19
CA VAL A 203 27.07 -12.35 0.10
C VAL A 203 25.96 -13.38 0.24
N GLU A 204 25.91 -14.05 1.39
CA GLU A 204 24.84 -15.00 1.70
C GLU A 204 23.73 -14.33 2.50
N TYR A 205 22.49 -14.45 2.01
CA TYR A 205 21.28 -13.98 2.69
C TYR A 205 20.41 -15.16 3.12
N TRP A 206 20.27 -15.35 4.42
CA TRP A 206 19.49 -16.43 5.02
C TRP A 206 18.23 -15.85 5.67
N SER A 207 17.03 -16.17 5.18
CA SER A 207 15.76 -15.61 5.70
C SER A 207 14.74 -16.69 6.02
N ARG A 208 13.92 -16.45 7.06
CA ARG A 208 12.74 -17.27 7.38
C ARG A 208 11.60 -17.13 6.37
N ASN A 209 11.51 -15.98 5.71
CA ASN A 209 10.41 -15.65 4.82
C ASN A 209 10.93 -15.25 3.44
N LEU A 210 10.82 -16.17 2.48
CA LEU A 210 11.22 -15.98 1.09
C LEU A 210 10.26 -15.09 0.28
N THR A 211 9.11 -14.73 0.84
CA THR A 211 8.10 -13.88 0.17
C THR A 211 8.18 -12.41 0.56
N ASP A 212 9.06 -12.07 1.51
CA ASP A 212 9.28 -10.69 1.97
C ASP A 212 10.70 -10.23 1.59
N PRO A 213 10.88 -9.65 0.38
CA PRO A 213 12.19 -9.21 -0.11
C PRO A 213 12.61 -7.85 0.48
N ALA A 214 11.84 -7.27 1.41
CA ALA A 214 12.05 -5.89 1.82
C ALA A 214 13.45 -5.66 2.44
N LEU A 215 13.87 -6.53 3.36
CA LEU A 215 15.20 -6.45 3.98
C LEU A 215 16.31 -6.76 2.96
N GLU A 216 16.13 -7.79 2.14
CA GLU A 216 17.09 -8.18 1.10
C GLU A 216 17.39 -7.03 0.14
N ASN A 217 16.35 -6.34 -0.35
CA ASN A 217 16.49 -5.18 -1.22
C ASN A 217 17.23 -4.02 -0.54
N VAL A 218 17.00 -3.81 0.77
CA VAL A 218 17.68 -2.78 1.56
C VAL A 218 19.17 -3.12 1.70
N VAL A 219 19.48 -4.36 2.07
CA VAL A 219 20.86 -4.85 2.19
C VAL A 219 21.57 -4.73 0.85
N GLN A 220 20.98 -5.21 -0.24
CA GLN A 220 21.56 -5.10 -1.58
C GLN A 220 21.85 -3.65 -1.95
N SER A 221 20.89 -2.73 -1.74
CA SER A 221 21.10 -1.30 -2.04
C SER A 221 22.20 -0.69 -1.19
N ALA A 222 22.34 -1.11 0.08
CA ALA A 222 23.40 -0.66 0.97
C ALA A 222 24.78 -1.14 0.49
N LEU A 223 24.90 -2.42 0.12
CA LEU A 223 26.13 -3.00 -0.39
C LEU A 223 26.53 -2.36 -1.73
N ASP A 224 25.59 -2.23 -2.66
CA ASP A 224 25.82 -1.57 -3.95
C ASP A 224 26.32 -0.13 -3.77
N ARG A 225 25.70 0.62 -2.85
CA ARG A 225 26.13 1.99 -2.55
C ARG A 225 27.50 2.03 -1.88
N ALA A 226 27.76 1.15 -0.91
CA ALA A 226 29.05 1.08 -0.24
C ALA A 226 30.19 0.75 -1.21
N LEU A 227 29.97 -0.22 -2.12
CA LEU A 227 30.93 -0.55 -3.18
C LEU A 227 31.13 0.61 -4.15
N THR A 228 30.04 1.26 -4.57
CA THR A 228 30.08 2.45 -5.44
C THR A 228 30.86 3.59 -4.79
N GLN A 229 30.63 3.85 -3.50
CA GLN A 229 31.32 4.89 -2.74
C GLN A 229 32.81 4.61 -2.62
N ARG A 230 33.20 3.38 -2.27
CA ARG A 230 34.61 2.95 -2.23
C ARG A 230 35.28 3.12 -3.59
N MET A 231 34.60 2.74 -4.67
CA MET A 231 35.11 2.91 -6.02
C MET A 231 35.27 4.39 -6.40
N ALA A 232 34.29 5.23 -6.08
CA ALA A 232 34.35 6.65 -6.35
C ALA A 232 35.47 7.37 -5.59
N GLN A 233 35.71 6.97 -4.33
CA GLN A 233 36.86 7.45 -3.55
C GLN A 233 38.20 7.08 -4.20
N ASN A 234 38.32 5.89 -4.82
CA ASN A 234 39.51 5.50 -5.59
C ASN A 234 39.76 6.40 -6.81
N TYR A 235 38.70 7.01 -7.37
CA TYR A 235 38.78 7.99 -8.44
C TYR A 235 38.91 9.44 -7.94
N GLY A 236 39.04 9.65 -6.62
CA GLY A 236 39.18 10.97 -6.01
C GLY A 236 37.89 11.78 -5.92
N LEU A 237 36.72 11.16 -6.07
CA LEU A 237 35.45 11.82 -5.78
C LEU A 237 35.23 11.83 -4.26
N GLY A 238 35.03 13.02 -3.69
CA GLY A 238 34.65 13.18 -2.29
C GLY A 238 33.18 12.84 -2.04
N ASP A 239 32.82 12.58 -0.78
CA ASP A 239 31.46 12.21 -0.38
C ASP A 239 30.43 13.29 -0.76
N ASP A 240 30.78 14.57 -0.67
CA ASP A 240 29.92 15.70 -1.10
C ASP A 240 29.55 15.61 -2.59
N ALA A 241 30.49 15.18 -3.44
CA ALA A 241 30.25 15.04 -4.87
C ALA A 241 29.31 13.85 -5.14
N LEU A 242 29.43 12.76 -4.38
CA LEU A 242 28.55 11.60 -4.50
C LEU A 242 27.14 11.90 -4.02
N GLU A 243 27.00 12.61 -2.90
CA GLU A 243 25.69 13.05 -2.41
C GLU A 243 25.03 13.99 -3.44
N ALA A 244 25.78 14.96 -3.96
CA ALA A 244 25.30 15.86 -4.99
C ALA A 244 24.86 15.09 -6.26
N LEU A 245 25.61 14.07 -6.68
CA LEU A 245 25.24 13.20 -7.81
C LEU A 245 23.97 12.39 -7.51
N SER A 246 23.79 11.90 -6.29
CA SER A 246 22.61 11.13 -5.87
C SER A 246 21.34 11.99 -5.80
N ASP A 247 21.49 13.29 -5.54
CA ASP A 247 20.40 14.27 -5.56
C ASP A 247 20.00 14.69 -6.99
N ILE A 248 20.81 14.38 -8.02
CA ILE A 248 20.46 14.64 -9.43
C ILE A 248 19.35 13.68 -9.85
N ASN A 249 18.11 14.13 -9.67
CA ASN A 249 16.94 13.46 -10.19
C ASN A 249 16.29 14.32 -11.27
N ALA A 250 16.03 13.72 -12.43
CA ALA A 250 15.24 14.37 -13.47
C ALA A 250 13.79 14.50 -12.96
N THR A 251 13.38 15.71 -12.57
CA THR A 251 12.00 15.97 -12.16
C THR A 251 11.09 15.84 -13.38
N MET A 252 10.35 14.73 -13.45
CA MET A 252 9.39 14.49 -14.52
C MET A 252 7.98 14.80 -14.02
N THR A 253 7.40 15.88 -14.55
CA THR A 253 5.97 16.17 -14.36
C THR A 253 5.20 15.55 -15.51
N ALA A 254 4.26 14.66 -15.19
CA ALA A 254 3.38 14.06 -16.18
C ALA A 254 2.16 14.97 -16.39
N TYR A 255 1.76 15.19 -17.64
CA TYR A 255 0.60 16.02 -17.99
C TYR A 255 -0.46 15.17 -18.68
N ARG A 256 -1.73 15.52 -18.45
CA ARG A 256 -2.87 14.93 -19.17
C ARG A 256 -3.24 15.79 -20.38
N PRO A 257 -3.12 15.27 -21.61
CA PRO A 257 -3.43 16.06 -22.81
C PRO A 257 -4.93 16.35 -22.97
N ASP A 258 -5.81 15.64 -22.26
CA ASP A 258 -7.26 15.77 -22.29
C ASP A 258 -7.82 16.87 -21.35
N LYS A 259 -7.04 17.36 -20.37
CA LYS A 259 -7.41 18.47 -19.48
C LYS A 259 -6.82 19.79 -20.04
N VAL A 260 -7.52 20.38 -21.03
CA VAL A 260 -7.48 21.74 -21.68
C VAL A 260 -6.18 22.58 -21.64
N GLU A 261 -5.88 23.25 -22.77
CA GLU A 261 -4.91 24.34 -23.04
C GLU A 261 -4.08 24.82 -21.84
N GLY A 262 -2.94 24.17 -21.60
CA GLY A 262 -1.98 24.55 -20.57
C GLY A 262 -1.62 23.44 -19.59
N GLY A 263 -2.41 22.37 -19.54
CA GLY A 263 -2.06 21.11 -18.88
C GLY A 263 -1.87 21.25 -17.37
N ALA A 264 -2.89 20.91 -16.59
CA ALA A 264 -2.67 20.64 -15.18
C ALA A 264 -1.75 19.41 -15.03
N ALA A 265 -0.74 19.51 -14.17
CA ALA A 265 0.10 18.38 -13.80
C ALA A 265 -0.77 17.26 -13.21
N LEU A 266 -0.44 16.01 -13.54
CA LEU A 266 -1.04 14.83 -12.92
C LEU A 266 -0.63 14.78 -11.45
N GLU A 267 -1.58 15.04 -10.57
CA GLU A 267 -1.41 14.80 -9.13
C GLU A 267 -1.44 13.28 -8.83
N ASP A 268 -0.81 12.87 -7.74
CA ASP A 268 -0.87 11.47 -7.30
C ASP A 268 -2.30 11.03 -6.97
N ALA A 269 -3.15 11.96 -6.50
CA ALA A 269 -4.58 11.74 -6.33
C ALA A 269 -5.28 11.40 -7.65
N ASP A 270 -4.90 12.03 -8.75
CA ASP A 270 -5.41 11.74 -10.09
C ASP A 270 -4.95 10.35 -10.57
N ARG A 271 -3.72 9.93 -10.25
CA ARG A 271 -3.22 8.58 -10.56
C ARG A 271 -3.98 7.50 -9.79
N ILE A 272 -4.15 7.70 -8.48
CA ILE A 272 -4.91 6.78 -7.62
C ILE A 272 -6.35 6.70 -8.11
N ARG A 273 -6.99 7.83 -8.41
CA ARG A 273 -8.36 7.85 -8.94
C ARG A 273 -8.45 7.12 -10.28
N THR A 274 -7.48 7.32 -11.17
CA THR A 274 -7.45 6.68 -12.51
C THR A 274 -7.21 5.17 -12.43
N ALA A 275 -6.43 4.68 -11.47
CA ALA A 275 -6.18 3.25 -11.28
C ALA A 275 -7.30 2.55 -10.49
N PHE A 276 -7.79 3.20 -9.43
CA PHE A 276 -8.79 2.63 -8.53
C PHE A 276 -10.19 2.58 -9.17
N LEU A 277 -10.58 3.61 -9.93
CA LEU A 277 -11.94 3.69 -10.48
C LEU A 277 -12.26 2.53 -11.45
N PRO A 278 -11.40 2.18 -12.44
CA PRO A 278 -11.64 1.00 -13.29
C PRO A 278 -11.67 -0.31 -12.50
N ALA A 279 -10.79 -0.47 -11.50
CA ALA A 279 -10.77 -1.67 -10.66
C ALA A 279 -12.06 -1.81 -9.83
N ALA A 280 -12.53 -0.71 -9.23
CA ALA A 280 -13.79 -0.66 -8.50
C ALA A 280 -14.99 -0.92 -9.41
N MET A 281 -15.01 -0.38 -10.63
CA MET A 281 -16.06 -0.65 -11.62
C MET A 281 -16.05 -2.11 -12.09
N THR A 282 -14.87 -2.70 -12.28
CA THR A 282 -14.72 -4.11 -12.65
C THR A 282 -15.21 -5.02 -11.53
N TYR A 283 -14.82 -4.72 -10.29
CA TYR A 283 -15.29 -5.46 -9.12
C TYR A 283 -16.79 -5.31 -8.92
N LEU A 284 -17.35 -4.11 -9.12
CA LEU A 284 -18.80 -3.88 -9.07
C LEU A 284 -19.54 -4.70 -10.14
N LEU A 285 -19.02 -4.75 -11.37
CA LEU A 285 -19.58 -5.60 -12.43
C LEU A 285 -19.57 -7.07 -12.03
N LEU A 286 -18.47 -7.55 -11.43
CA LEU A 286 -18.37 -8.91 -10.90
C LEU A 286 -19.46 -9.17 -9.86
N VAL A 287 -19.64 -8.26 -8.90
CA VAL A 287 -20.69 -8.36 -7.87
C VAL A 287 -22.09 -8.39 -8.50
N VAL A 288 -22.38 -7.58 -9.52
CA VAL A 288 -23.67 -7.58 -10.22
C VAL A 288 -23.91 -8.90 -10.95
N VAL A 289 -22.91 -9.42 -11.67
CA VAL A 289 -23.03 -10.67 -12.44
C VAL A 289 -23.28 -11.87 -11.52
N PHE A 290 -22.45 -12.05 -10.50
CA PHE A 290 -22.60 -13.15 -9.55
C PHE A 290 -23.84 -12.97 -8.66
N GLY A 291 -24.14 -11.73 -8.25
CA GLY A 291 -25.31 -11.39 -7.45
C GLY A 291 -26.62 -11.68 -8.18
N ALA A 292 -26.80 -11.14 -9.39
CA ALA A 292 -28.00 -11.34 -10.20
C ALA A 292 -28.19 -12.81 -10.61
N GLY A 293 -27.09 -13.53 -10.87
CA GLY A 293 -27.14 -14.96 -11.17
C GLY A 293 -27.64 -15.80 -10.00
N ASN A 294 -27.09 -15.56 -8.80
CA ASN A 294 -27.54 -16.24 -7.57
C ASN A 294 -29.00 -15.92 -7.24
N LEU A 295 -29.38 -14.66 -7.41
CA LEU A 295 -30.73 -14.15 -7.22
C LEU A 295 -31.74 -14.88 -8.10
N LEU A 296 -31.46 -14.99 -9.41
CA LEU A 296 -32.29 -15.71 -10.37
C LEU A 296 -32.47 -17.18 -10.00
N LEU A 297 -31.37 -17.83 -9.59
CA LEU A 297 -31.38 -19.24 -9.22
C LEU A 297 -32.29 -19.45 -8.00
N THR A 298 -32.08 -18.69 -6.93
CA THR A 298 -32.80 -18.83 -5.66
C THR A 298 -34.30 -18.57 -5.85
N ASN A 299 -34.67 -17.47 -6.53
CA ASN A 299 -36.08 -17.16 -6.77
C ASN A 299 -36.78 -18.19 -7.65
N THR A 300 -36.10 -18.71 -8.67
CA THR A 300 -36.68 -19.75 -9.53
C THR A 300 -36.91 -21.05 -8.76
N ILE A 301 -36.01 -21.38 -7.81
CA ILE A 301 -36.19 -22.51 -6.90
C ILE A 301 -37.38 -22.27 -5.97
N GLU A 302 -37.48 -21.10 -5.34
CA GLU A 302 -38.57 -20.74 -4.43
C GLU A 302 -39.94 -20.74 -5.12
N GLU A 303 -40.03 -20.12 -6.30
CA GLU A 303 -41.29 -20.05 -7.06
C GLU A 303 -41.77 -21.44 -7.49
N ARG A 304 -40.83 -22.34 -7.84
CA ARG A 304 -41.14 -23.72 -8.19
C ARG A 304 -41.55 -24.52 -6.94
N SER A 305 -40.86 -24.34 -5.83
CA SER A 305 -41.15 -25.02 -4.57
C SER A 305 -42.52 -24.62 -4.00
N ASN A 306 -42.88 -23.34 -4.11
CA ASN A 306 -44.13 -22.78 -3.59
C ASN A 306 -45.30 -22.83 -4.60
N LYS A 307 -45.16 -23.56 -5.72
CA LYS A 307 -46.16 -23.65 -6.80
C LYS A 307 -46.61 -22.31 -7.40
N VAL A 308 -45.84 -21.25 -7.20
CA VAL A 308 -46.13 -19.92 -7.74
C VAL A 308 -46.07 -19.93 -9.27
N VAL A 309 -45.13 -20.68 -9.85
CA VAL A 309 -45.01 -20.83 -11.32
C VAL A 309 -46.27 -21.45 -11.92
N GLU A 310 -46.87 -22.46 -11.28
CA GLU A 310 -48.06 -23.17 -11.77
C GLU A 310 -49.28 -22.24 -11.83
N VAL A 311 -49.47 -21.43 -10.79
CA VAL A 311 -50.55 -20.42 -10.73
C VAL A 311 -50.34 -19.34 -11.78
N LEU A 312 -49.12 -18.83 -11.97
CA LEU A 312 -48.84 -17.81 -12.98
C LEU A 312 -49.08 -18.33 -14.40
N LEU A 313 -48.62 -19.54 -14.71
CA LEU A 313 -48.80 -20.16 -16.04
C LEU A 313 -50.27 -20.47 -16.37
N SER A 314 -51.16 -20.54 -15.37
CA SER A 314 -52.61 -20.62 -15.60
C SER A 314 -53.22 -19.33 -16.17
N THR A 315 -52.50 -18.21 -16.09
CA THR A 315 -52.99 -16.86 -16.46
C THR A 315 -52.17 -16.17 -17.56
N VAL A 316 -50.90 -16.55 -17.74
CA VAL A 316 -50.00 -16.00 -18.76
C VAL A 316 -49.18 -17.10 -19.43
N SER A 317 -48.74 -16.89 -20.68
CA SER A 317 -47.91 -17.88 -21.39
C SER A 317 -46.48 -17.94 -20.83
N ALA A 318 -45.82 -19.09 -21.01
CA ALA A 318 -44.44 -19.32 -20.54
C ALA A 318 -43.45 -18.29 -21.09
N ASP A 319 -43.54 -17.93 -22.37
CA ASP A 319 -42.65 -16.92 -22.97
C ASP A 319 -42.85 -15.54 -22.34
N GLN A 320 -44.10 -15.15 -22.08
CA GLN A 320 -44.40 -13.86 -21.45
C GLN A 320 -43.87 -13.79 -20.02
N LEU A 321 -43.96 -14.90 -19.28
CA LEU A 321 -43.38 -15.04 -17.95
C LEU A 321 -41.85 -14.92 -18.00
N MET A 322 -41.21 -15.62 -18.93
CA MET A 322 -39.75 -15.65 -19.06
C MET A 322 -39.18 -14.27 -19.45
N TYR A 323 -39.79 -13.59 -20.43
CA TYR A 323 -39.38 -12.23 -20.82
C TYR A 323 -39.60 -11.22 -19.69
N GLY A 324 -40.72 -11.32 -18.97
CA GLY A 324 -41.00 -10.46 -17.82
C GLY A 324 -39.95 -10.63 -16.73
N LYS A 325 -39.59 -11.88 -16.42
CA LYS A 325 -38.58 -12.20 -15.40
C LYS A 325 -37.18 -11.72 -15.79
N LEU A 326 -36.79 -11.94 -17.04
CA LEU A 326 -35.49 -11.48 -17.56
C LEU A 326 -35.38 -9.94 -17.51
N LEU A 327 -36.41 -9.22 -17.95
CA LEU A 327 -36.43 -7.76 -17.92
C LEU A 327 -36.42 -7.21 -16.49
N GLY A 328 -37.15 -7.83 -15.57
CA GLY A 328 -37.17 -7.45 -14.16
C GLY A 328 -35.78 -7.56 -13.54
N VAL A 329 -35.09 -8.69 -13.74
CA VAL A 329 -33.73 -8.89 -13.20
C VAL A 329 -32.70 -8.01 -13.89
N ALA A 330 -32.80 -7.80 -15.21
CA ALA A 330 -31.92 -6.87 -15.91
C ALA A 330 -32.04 -5.44 -15.33
N ALA A 331 -33.26 -4.98 -15.04
CA ALA A 331 -33.49 -3.69 -14.41
C ALA A 331 -32.89 -3.60 -12.99
N VAL A 332 -32.93 -4.68 -12.20
CA VAL A 332 -32.26 -4.76 -10.88
C VAL A 332 -30.75 -4.63 -11.05
N GLY A 333 -30.16 -5.38 -12.00
CA GLY A 333 -28.73 -5.35 -12.30
C GLY A 333 -28.22 -3.98 -12.77
N LEU A 334 -29.08 -3.17 -13.40
CA LEU A 334 -28.77 -1.79 -13.77
C LEU A 334 -28.95 -0.79 -12.63
N THR A 335 -29.85 -1.07 -11.69
CA THR A 335 -30.12 -0.14 -10.57
C THR A 335 -28.95 -0.06 -9.60
N MET A 336 -28.29 -1.19 -9.31
CA MET A 336 -27.10 -1.22 -8.43
C MET A 336 -25.98 -0.27 -8.89
N PRO A 337 -25.39 -0.42 -10.10
CA PRO A 337 -24.34 0.48 -10.57
C PRO A 337 -24.83 1.93 -10.68
N ALA A 338 -26.09 2.16 -11.07
CA ALA A 338 -26.64 3.50 -11.18
C ALA A 338 -26.62 4.24 -9.82
N VAL A 339 -26.98 3.57 -8.72
CA VAL A 339 -26.93 4.17 -7.38
C VAL A 339 -25.50 4.60 -7.01
N PHE A 340 -24.50 3.77 -7.29
CA PHE A 340 -23.11 4.09 -6.98
C PHE A 340 -22.51 5.16 -7.89
N VAL A 341 -22.81 5.13 -9.19
CA VAL A 341 -22.35 6.15 -10.14
C VAL A 341 -22.95 7.50 -9.79
N VAL A 342 -24.26 7.56 -9.49
CA VAL A 342 -24.92 8.80 -9.07
C VAL A 342 -24.39 9.28 -7.73
N GLY A 343 -24.26 8.40 -6.74
CA GLY A 343 -23.72 8.75 -5.42
C GLY A 343 -22.27 9.27 -5.51
N GLY A 344 -21.43 8.62 -6.33
CA GLY A 344 -20.06 9.07 -6.59
C GLY A 344 -20.00 10.42 -7.30
N ALA A 345 -20.88 10.65 -8.28
CA ALA A 345 -20.97 11.94 -8.98
C ALA A 345 -21.39 13.08 -8.03
N VAL A 346 -22.31 12.82 -7.09
CA VAL A 346 -22.72 13.80 -6.07
C VAL A 346 -21.60 14.10 -5.08
N LEU A 347 -20.82 13.10 -4.68
CA LEU A 347 -19.67 13.30 -3.78
C LEU A 347 -18.49 14.02 -4.46
N ALA A 348 -18.39 13.93 -5.78
CA ALA A 348 -17.33 14.55 -6.57
C ALA A 348 -17.64 16.00 -6.99
N ALA A 349 -18.90 16.44 -6.84
CA ALA A 349 -19.37 17.79 -7.13
C ALA A 349 -19.24 18.69 -5.90
#